data_AF-A0A1I6YZD9-F1
#
_entry.id   AF-A0A1I6YZD9-F1
#
_cell.length_a   1.000
_cell.length_b   1.000
_cell.length_c   1.000
_cell.angle_alpha   90.00
_cell.angle_beta   90.00
_cell.angle_gamma   90.00
#
_symmetry.space_group_name_H-M   'P 1'
#
loop_
_entity.id
_entity.type
_entity.pdbx_description
1 polymer ?
#
loop_
_entity_poly.entity_id
_entity_poly.type
_entity_poly.pdbx_seq_one_letter_code
_entity_poly.pdbx_strand_id
1 'polypeptide(L)'
;MSAPVPYEAAPTGRTAIPLPRSARASVWLAVIGLASGLPASLAVAAGWENAGFVLPPIIAALLATTAVFLHRAVRPLLLVLTASVTGLWLITVALELAEPLLLGLPTAARVLAVNGAKVLPLALTAIVLVRYRPSRYEMALRLGQWRADSGLRVAGYRIDWRLIGTTVGFVVCCGTIATGVEAFNVAGLSEALIWLPVYTAAAVVNATAEEFLFRHAINAVAGPLMGRTALIALTSAYFGTTHINGTPSGLAGILLSGSFGVVLALAIDHTRGFCLNWTLHFIADMAIFFTLIGTAASGT
;
A
#
# COMPACT_ATOMS: atom_id res chain seq x y z
N MET A 1 -4.49 -33.99 -6.30
CA MET A 1 -4.21 -32.56 -6.06
C MET A 1 -5.11 -32.08 -4.95
N SER A 2 -4.57 -31.86 -3.76
CA SER A 2 -5.31 -31.36 -2.60
C SER A 2 -5.88 -29.97 -2.87
N ALA A 3 -7.16 -29.75 -2.52
CA ALA A 3 -7.80 -28.44 -2.61
C ALA A 3 -7.01 -27.39 -1.81
N PRO A 4 -6.98 -26.12 -2.26
CA PRO A 4 -6.37 -25.05 -1.48
C PRO A 4 -7.14 -24.92 -0.15
N VAL A 5 -6.44 -25.09 0.97
CA VAL A 5 -6.99 -24.93 2.30
C VAL A 5 -7.47 -23.48 2.46
N PRO A 6 -8.77 -23.24 2.74
CA PRO A 6 -9.27 -21.90 3.05
C PRO A 6 -8.45 -21.26 4.17
N TYR A 7 -8.36 -19.92 4.22
CA TYR A 7 -7.68 -19.17 5.29
C TYR A 7 -8.20 -19.52 6.71
N GLU A 8 -9.29 -20.28 6.85
CA GLU A 8 -9.77 -20.77 8.14
C GLU A 8 -8.75 -21.64 8.90
N ALA A 9 -7.78 -22.23 8.20
CA ALA A 9 -6.63 -22.84 8.85
C ALA A 9 -5.34 -22.27 8.23
N ALA A 10 -4.79 -21.22 8.85
CA ALA A 10 -3.34 -21.11 8.82
C ALA A 10 -2.76 -22.47 9.31
N PRO A 11 -1.70 -23.01 8.69
CA PRO A 11 -1.02 -24.20 9.20
C PRO A 11 -0.40 -23.97 10.59
N THR A 12 -0.54 -22.78 11.15
CA THR A 12 -0.19 -22.44 12.54
C THR A 12 -1.28 -22.81 13.56
N GLY A 13 -2.47 -23.25 13.14
CA GLY A 13 -3.54 -23.70 14.05
C GLY A 13 -4.11 -22.60 14.97
N ARG A 14 -3.82 -21.33 14.71
CA ARG A 14 -4.35 -20.21 15.52
C ARG A 14 -5.76 -19.84 15.07
N THR A 15 -6.73 -20.15 15.93
CA THR A 15 -8.07 -19.57 15.86
C THR A 15 -8.00 -18.05 16.03
N ALA A 16 -8.85 -17.31 15.31
CA ALA A 16 -8.93 -15.85 15.47
C ALA A 16 -9.17 -15.51 16.95
N ILE A 17 -8.43 -14.53 17.47
CA ILE A 17 -8.59 -14.09 18.86
C ILE A 17 -9.97 -13.45 18.97
N PRO A 18 -10.91 -13.99 19.77
CA PRO A 18 -12.24 -13.42 19.89
C PRO A 18 -12.12 -12.04 20.55
N LEU A 19 -12.39 -11.01 19.76
CA LEU A 19 -12.44 -9.63 20.23
C LEU A 19 -13.89 -9.20 20.48
N PRO A 20 -14.15 -8.43 21.55
CA PRO A 20 -15.42 -7.72 21.73
C PRO A 20 -15.77 -6.89 20.48
N ARG A 21 -17.07 -6.65 20.24
CA ARG A 21 -17.52 -5.80 19.11
C ARG A 21 -16.85 -4.42 19.12
N SER A 22 -16.71 -3.81 20.29
CA SER A 22 -16.02 -2.52 20.47
C SER A 22 -14.56 -2.58 20.01
N ALA A 23 -13.81 -3.61 20.40
CA ALA A 23 -12.41 -3.78 20.01
C ALA A 23 -12.25 -3.99 18.49
N ARG A 24 -13.20 -4.66 17.83
CA ARG A 24 -13.20 -4.78 16.35
C ARG A 24 -13.44 -3.43 15.68
N ALA A 25 -14.39 -2.64 16.16
CA ALA A 25 -14.63 -1.29 15.64
C ALA A 25 -13.39 -0.38 15.84
N SER A 26 -12.70 -0.50 16.97
CA SER A 26 -11.46 0.24 17.23
C SER A 26 -10.34 -0.08 16.24
N VAL A 27 -10.24 -1.30 15.72
CA VAL A 27 -9.27 -1.65 14.67
C VAL A 27 -9.56 -0.89 13.38
N TRP A 28 -10.81 -0.89 12.92
CA TRP A 28 -11.20 -0.15 11.72
C TRP A 28 -10.98 1.36 11.89
N LEU A 29 -11.35 1.91 13.04
CA LEU A 29 -11.13 3.33 13.35
C LEU A 29 -9.64 3.67 13.36
N ALA A 30 -8.80 2.85 13.98
CA ALA A 30 -7.36 3.10 14.04
C ALA A 30 -6.69 3.05 12.65
N VAL A 31 -7.07 2.08 11.82
CA VAL A 31 -6.45 1.91 10.49
C VAL A 31 -7.00 2.90 9.48
N ILE A 32 -8.33 2.94 9.30
CA ILE A 32 -8.98 3.75 8.25
C ILE A 32 -9.27 5.17 8.73
N GLY A 33 -9.71 5.32 9.98
CA GLY A 33 -10.12 6.62 10.50
C GLY A 33 -8.98 7.49 11.01
N LEU A 34 -7.81 6.91 11.31
CA LEU A 34 -6.66 7.64 11.86
C LEU A 34 -5.42 7.47 10.98
N ALA A 35 -4.91 6.24 10.85
CA ALA A 35 -3.61 6.00 10.23
C ALA A 35 -3.56 6.17 8.70
N SER A 36 -4.70 6.34 8.04
CA SER A 36 -4.81 6.57 6.58
C SER A 36 -4.45 7.99 6.15
N GLY A 37 -4.34 8.93 7.09
CA GLY A 37 -4.24 10.36 6.77
C GLY A 37 -5.58 10.99 6.36
N LEU A 38 -6.70 10.26 6.49
CA LEU A 38 -8.03 10.79 6.20
C LEU A 38 -8.40 12.02 7.04
N PRO A 39 -8.16 12.07 8.38
CA PRO A 39 -8.45 13.29 9.16
C PRO A 39 -7.68 14.51 8.67
N ALA A 40 -6.40 14.32 8.33
CA ALA A 40 -5.55 15.37 7.79
C ALA A 40 -6.10 15.88 6.45
N SER A 41 -6.41 14.96 5.54
CA SER A 41 -6.92 15.32 4.21
C SER A 41 -8.30 16.01 4.27
N LEU A 42 -9.19 15.56 5.16
CA LEU A 42 -10.49 16.20 5.38
C LEU A 42 -10.36 17.59 6.01
N ALA A 43 -9.43 17.76 6.96
CA ALA A 43 -9.18 19.05 7.59
C ALA A 43 -8.59 20.06 6.58
N VAL A 44 -7.65 19.64 5.73
CA VAL A 44 -7.14 20.47 4.63
C VAL A 44 -8.29 20.84 3.68
N ALA A 45 -9.14 19.88 3.28
CA ALA A 45 -10.29 20.15 2.43
C ALA A 45 -11.34 21.10 3.08
N ALA A 46 -11.40 21.15 4.42
CA ALA A 46 -12.24 22.06 5.17
C ALA A 46 -11.60 23.46 5.39
N GLY A 47 -10.43 23.73 4.81
CA GLY A 47 -9.73 25.02 4.87
C GLY A 47 -8.65 25.12 5.94
N TRP A 48 -8.34 24.04 6.67
CA TRP A 48 -7.20 24.03 7.59
C TRP A 48 -5.93 23.56 6.86
N GLU A 49 -5.28 24.48 6.15
CA GLU A 49 -4.13 24.21 5.27
C GLU A 49 -2.99 23.43 5.98
N ASN A 50 -2.67 23.80 7.23
CA ASN A 50 -1.59 23.19 8.00
C ASN A 50 -1.96 21.82 8.62
N ALA A 51 -3.18 21.32 8.45
CA ALA A 51 -3.61 20.08 9.07
C ALA A 51 -2.79 18.86 8.62
N GLY A 52 -2.27 18.88 7.38
CA GLY A 52 -1.35 17.87 6.85
C GLY A 52 -0.08 17.69 7.67
N PHE A 53 0.42 18.77 8.29
CA PHE A 53 1.61 18.75 9.14
C PHE A 53 1.28 18.55 10.61
N VAL A 54 0.16 19.08 11.09
CA VAL A 54 -0.19 19.10 12.52
C VAL A 54 -0.85 17.80 12.97
N LEU A 55 -1.76 17.22 12.18
CA LEU A 55 -2.55 16.07 12.63
C LEU A 55 -1.78 14.74 12.71
N PRO A 56 -0.86 14.39 11.79
CA PRO A 56 -0.13 13.12 11.87
C PRO A 56 0.64 12.88 13.17
N PRO A 57 1.42 13.84 13.74
CA PRO A 57 2.10 13.61 15.01
C PRO A 57 1.12 13.48 16.19
N ILE A 58 -0.02 14.18 16.16
CA ILE A 58 -1.10 14.03 17.16
C ILE A 58 -1.71 12.62 17.07
N ILE A 59 -1.99 12.16 15.85
CA ILE A 59 -2.51 10.80 15.59
C ILE A 59 -1.51 9.74 16.05
N ALA A 60 -0.22 9.90 15.76
CA ALA A 60 0.82 8.99 16.20
C ALA A 60 0.90 8.94 17.74
N ALA A 61 0.85 10.08 18.42
CA ALA A 61 0.82 10.14 19.89
C ALA A 61 -0.45 9.47 20.46
N LEU A 62 -1.60 9.67 19.83
CA LEU A 62 -2.86 9.02 20.23
C LEU A 62 -2.79 7.50 20.07
N LEU A 63 -2.26 7.00 18.95
CA LEU A 63 -2.09 5.56 18.72
C LEU A 63 -1.10 4.95 19.72
N ALA A 64 0.03 5.63 19.97
CA ALA A 64 1.06 5.18 20.90
C ALA A 64 0.55 5.10 22.35
N THR A 65 -0.15 6.15 22.81
CA THR A 65 -0.75 6.18 24.15
C THR A 65 -1.86 5.14 24.26
N THR A 66 -2.73 5.02 23.27
CA THR A 66 -3.76 3.96 23.23
C THR A 66 -3.14 2.57 23.31
N ALA A 67 -1.98 2.35 22.69
CA ALA A 67 -1.27 1.06 22.74
C ALA A 67 -0.80 0.66 24.16
N VAL A 68 -0.69 1.62 25.08
CA VAL A 68 -0.37 1.37 26.50
C VAL A 68 -1.59 0.90 27.27
N PHE A 69 -2.76 1.47 27.00
CA PHE A 69 -3.98 1.26 27.79
C PHE A 69 -4.94 0.21 27.21
N LEU A 70 -4.88 -0.06 25.90
CA LEU A 70 -5.80 -0.99 25.24
C LEU A 70 -5.39 -2.46 25.41
N HIS A 71 -6.31 -3.36 25.05
CA HIS A 71 -6.11 -4.80 25.11
C HIS A 71 -4.81 -5.24 24.43
N ARG A 72 -4.03 -6.10 25.12
CA ARG A 72 -2.70 -6.55 24.68
C ARG A 72 -2.67 -7.14 23.27
N ALA A 73 -3.77 -7.74 22.82
CA ALA A 73 -3.88 -8.30 21.46
C ALA A 73 -3.87 -7.22 20.35
N VAL A 74 -4.33 -5.99 20.63
CA VAL A 74 -4.40 -4.91 19.63
C VAL A 74 -3.14 -4.03 19.65
N ARG A 75 -2.35 -4.10 20.74
CA ARG A 75 -1.11 -3.33 20.90
C ARG A 75 -0.14 -3.43 19.71
N PRO A 76 0.16 -4.61 19.13
CA PRO A 76 1.09 -4.70 17.99
C PRO A 76 0.59 -3.90 16.79
N LEU A 77 -0.71 -3.93 16.51
CA LEU A 77 -1.32 -3.13 15.44
C LEU A 77 -1.12 -1.64 15.70
N LEU A 78 -1.46 -1.16 16.90
CA LEU A 78 -1.35 0.27 17.22
C LEU A 78 0.08 0.79 17.12
N LEU A 79 1.08 -0.01 17.53
CA LEU A 79 2.49 0.35 17.38
C LEU A 79 2.96 0.32 15.92
N VAL A 80 2.49 -0.65 15.12
CA VAL A 80 2.77 -0.67 13.67
C VAL A 80 2.19 0.59 13.01
N LEU A 81 0.94 0.96 13.32
CA LEU A 81 0.32 2.17 12.79
C LEU A 81 1.05 3.44 13.26
N THR A 82 1.46 3.49 14.53
CA THR A 82 2.27 4.59 15.07
C THR A 82 3.56 4.76 14.27
N ALA A 83 4.30 3.67 14.05
CA ALA A 83 5.56 3.68 13.31
C ALA A 83 5.36 4.11 11.85
N SER A 84 4.34 3.56 11.18
CA SER A 84 3.99 3.93 9.80
C SER A 84 3.62 5.40 9.68
N VAL A 85 2.70 5.91 10.52
CA VAL A 85 2.26 7.32 10.50
C VAL A 85 3.43 8.26 10.81
N THR A 86 4.25 7.92 11.80
CA THR A 86 5.42 8.73 12.16
C THR A 86 6.41 8.78 11.01
N GLY A 87 6.75 7.65 10.40
CA GLY A 87 7.70 7.61 9.29
C GLY A 87 7.17 8.32 8.04
N LEU A 88 5.88 8.17 7.73
CA LEU A 88 5.24 8.89 6.62
C LEU A 88 5.20 10.41 6.86
N TRP A 89 4.96 10.84 8.10
CA TRP A 89 5.02 12.27 8.43
C TRP A 89 6.45 12.83 8.36
N LEU A 90 7.44 12.10 8.88
CA LEU A 90 8.84 12.51 8.82
C LEU A 90 9.32 12.68 7.38
N ILE A 91 8.89 11.82 6.46
CA ILE A 91 9.25 11.98 5.04
C ILE A 91 8.57 13.20 4.42
N THR A 92 7.32 13.50 4.78
CA THR A 92 6.63 14.71 4.30
C THR A 92 7.39 15.96 4.74
N VAL A 93 7.76 16.05 6.01
CA VAL A 93 8.56 17.17 6.55
C VAL A 93 9.93 17.25 5.85
N ALA A 94 10.62 16.12 5.69
CA ALA A 94 11.93 16.10 5.03
C ALA A 94 11.86 16.52 3.56
N LEU A 95 10.83 16.10 2.83
CA LEU A 95 10.64 16.44 1.42
C LEU A 95 10.25 17.91 1.22
N GLU A 96 9.45 18.49 2.13
CA GLU A 96 9.14 19.92 2.09
C GLU A 96 10.39 20.77 2.36
N LEU A 97 11.19 20.42 3.37
CA LEU A 97 12.45 21.10 3.66
C LEU A 97 13.47 20.96 2.50
N ALA A 98 13.41 19.86 1.76
CA ALA A 98 14.26 19.59 0.60
C ALA A 98 13.70 20.13 -0.72
N GLU A 99 12.48 20.70 -0.74
CA GLU A 99 11.80 21.10 -1.98
C GLU A 99 12.66 22.01 -2.88
N PRO A 100 13.34 23.07 -2.37
CA PRO A 100 14.16 23.93 -3.22
C PRO A 100 15.27 23.18 -3.96
N LEU A 101 15.85 22.14 -3.33
CA LEU A 101 16.86 21.29 -3.93
C LEU A 101 16.23 20.34 -4.95
N LEU A 102 15.08 19.74 -4.62
CA LEU A 102 14.40 18.77 -5.47
C LEU A 102 13.87 19.38 -6.76
N LEU A 103 13.40 20.63 -6.73
CA LEU A 103 12.91 21.34 -7.91
C LEU A 103 13.99 21.52 -8.99
N GLY A 104 15.27 21.56 -8.60
CA GLY A 104 16.40 21.61 -9.53
C GLY A 104 16.74 20.27 -10.20
N LEU A 105 16.11 19.16 -9.79
CA LEU A 105 16.40 17.82 -10.30
C LEU A 105 15.45 17.41 -11.43
N PRO A 106 15.91 16.54 -12.37
CA PRO A 106 15.06 15.88 -13.34
C PRO A 106 13.88 15.16 -12.68
N THR A 107 12.75 15.02 -13.39
CA THR A 107 11.51 14.46 -12.82
C THR A 107 11.74 13.06 -12.27
N ALA A 108 12.48 12.22 -13.00
CA ALA A 108 12.81 10.87 -12.55
C ALA A 108 13.63 10.83 -11.24
N ALA A 109 14.54 11.79 -11.04
CA ALA A 109 15.32 11.88 -9.81
C ALA A 109 14.45 12.31 -8.62
N ARG A 110 13.48 13.21 -8.83
CA ARG A 110 12.48 13.56 -7.81
C ARG A 110 11.61 12.36 -7.44
N VAL A 111 11.16 11.59 -8.43
CA VAL A 111 10.41 10.33 -8.22
C VAL A 111 11.23 9.36 -7.38
N LEU A 112 12.53 9.19 -7.66
CA LEU A 112 13.40 8.35 -6.84
C LEU A 112 13.57 8.89 -5.42
N ALA A 113 13.73 10.21 -5.24
CA ALA A 113 13.89 10.80 -3.91
C ALA A 113 12.65 10.58 -3.02
N VAL A 114 11.46 10.87 -3.56
CA VAL A 114 10.18 10.68 -2.85
C VAL A 114 9.97 9.21 -2.45
N ASN A 115 10.19 8.28 -3.39
CA ASN A 115 9.98 6.86 -3.12
C ASN A 115 11.10 6.25 -2.26
N GLY A 116 12.34 6.70 -2.45
CA GLY A 116 13.49 6.34 -1.62
C GLY A 116 13.28 6.69 -0.15
N ALA A 117 12.66 7.83 0.13
CA ALA A 117 12.34 8.25 1.50
C ALA A 117 11.40 7.25 2.22
N LYS A 118 10.55 6.50 1.49
CA LYS A 118 9.64 5.48 2.06
C LYS A 118 10.36 4.30 2.74
N VAL A 119 11.68 4.16 2.56
CA VAL A 119 12.50 3.23 3.36
C VAL A 119 12.41 3.54 4.86
N LEU A 120 12.26 4.82 5.25
CA LEU A 120 12.15 5.21 6.65
C LEU A 120 10.91 4.62 7.36
N PRO A 121 9.66 4.86 6.90
CA PRO A 121 8.49 4.22 7.52
C PRO A 121 8.56 2.69 7.46
N LEU A 122 9.08 2.10 6.38
CA LEU A 122 9.31 0.65 6.31
C LEU A 122 10.22 0.17 7.44
N ALA A 123 11.35 0.85 7.67
CA ALA A 123 12.32 0.47 8.69
C ALA A 123 11.73 0.60 10.10
N LEU A 124 11.02 1.70 10.39
CA LEU A 124 10.36 1.90 11.69
C LEU A 124 9.32 0.79 11.96
N THR A 125 8.49 0.46 10.97
CA THR A 125 7.51 -0.60 11.09
C THR A 125 8.16 -1.98 11.23
N ALA A 126 9.25 -2.23 10.49
CA ALA A 126 10.02 -3.48 10.62
C ALA A 126 10.62 -3.64 12.03
N ILE A 127 11.14 -2.58 12.64
CA ILE A 127 11.66 -2.60 14.02
C ILE A 127 10.56 -3.03 15.01
N VAL A 128 9.35 -2.50 14.86
CA VAL A 128 8.20 -2.91 15.68
C VAL A 128 7.91 -4.40 15.47
N LEU A 129 7.85 -4.88 14.22
CA LEU A 129 7.57 -6.29 13.93
C LEU A 129 8.66 -7.24 14.44
N VAL A 130 9.94 -6.85 14.42
CA VAL A 130 11.05 -7.65 14.99
C VAL A 130 10.82 -7.92 16.49
N ARG A 131 10.22 -6.99 17.22
CA ARG A 131 9.88 -7.17 18.64
C ARG A 131 8.75 -8.19 18.87
N TYR A 132 7.81 -8.29 17.92
CA TYR A 132 6.65 -9.18 18.00
C TYR A 132 6.86 -10.54 17.30
N ARG A 133 7.85 -10.64 16.43
CA ARG A 133 8.26 -11.85 15.71
C ARG A 133 7.09 -12.59 15.05
N PRO A 134 6.26 -11.91 14.23
CA PRO A 134 5.27 -12.64 13.43
C PRO A 134 5.98 -13.64 12.52
N SER A 135 5.33 -14.77 12.27
CA SER A 135 5.83 -15.76 11.34
C SER A 135 5.83 -15.22 9.91
N ARG A 136 6.69 -15.78 9.05
CA ARG A 136 6.66 -15.50 7.60
C ARG A 136 5.31 -15.85 6.96
N TYR A 137 4.54 -16.75 7.57
CA TYR A 137 3.18 -17.11 7.15
C TYR A 137 2.20 -15.95 7.42
N GLU A 138 2.23 -15.40 8.64
CA GLU A 138 1.36 -14.28 9.04
C GLU A 138 1.67 -13.01 8.24
N MET A 139 2.95 -12.77 7.91
CA MET A 139 3.34 -11.67 7.03
C MET A 139 3.16 -11.97 5.53
N ALA A 140 2.92 -13.23 5.13
CA ALA A 140 2.97 -13.68 3.73
C ALA A 140 4.29 -13.37 2.99
N LEU A 141 5.42 -13.24 3.69
CA LEU A 141 6.75 -13.00 3.12
C LEU A 141 7.41 -14.32 2.68
N ARG A 142 6.82 -14.95 1.67
CA ARG A 142 7.36 -16.13 1.00
C ARG A 142 7.02 -16.11 -0.48
N LEU A 143 7.71 -16.96 -1.25
CA LEU A 143 7.35 -17.21 -2.63
C LEU A 143 5.96 -17.84 -2.69
N GLY A 144 5.05 -17.19 -3.42
CA GLY A 144 3.70 -17.67 -3.62
C GLY A 144 3.62 -18.77 -4.69
N GLN A 145 2.43 -19.35 -4.87
CA GLN A 145 2.10 -20.26 -5.96
C GLN A 145 1.40 -19.49 -7.08
N TRP A 146 2.11 -19.24 -8.18
CA TRP A 146 1.69 -18.25 -9.19
C TRP A 146 0.55 -18.80 -10.07
N ARG A 147 0.38 -20.13 -10.07
CA ARG A 147 -0.72 -20.86 -10.70
C ARG A 147 -1.78 -21.33 -9.69
N ALA A 148 -1.85 -20.69 -8.52
CA ALA A 148 -2.90 -20.99 -7.56
C ALA A 148 -4.29 -20.77 -8.19
N ASP A 149 -5.27 -21.56 -7.75
CA ASP A 149 -6.66 -21.37 -8.16
C ASP A 149 -7.17 -20.02 -7.65
N SER A 150 -7.85 -19.28 -8.53
CA SER A 150 -8.47 -18.02 -8.17
C SER A 150 -9.87 -18.18 -7.56
N GLY A 151 -10.46 -19.37 -7.68
CA GLY A 151 -11.86 -19.62 -7.36
C GLY A 151 -12.83 -19.17 -8.45
N LEU A 152 -12.35 -18.50 -9.51
CA LEU A 152 -13.17 -18.09 -10.65
C LEU A 152 -13.27 -19.20 -11.69
N ARG A 153 -14.46 -19.31 -12.28
CA ARG A 153 -14.74 -20.19 -13.41
C ARG A 153 -15.39 -19.40 -14.54
N VAL A 154 -14.85 -19.52 -15.74
CA VAL A 154 -15.38 -18.87 -16.94
C VAL A 154 -15.61 -19.94 -18.00
N ALA A 155 -16.83 -20.03 -18.52
CA ALA A 155 -17.24 -21.08 -19.49
C ALA A 155 -16.86 -22.52 -19.05
N GLY A 156 -16.95 -22.80 -17.74
CA GLY A 156 -16.59 -24.09 -17.15
C GLY A 156 -15.10 -24.29 -16.83
N TYR A 157 -14.21 -23.45 -17.37
CA TYR A 157 -12.76 -23.51 -17.13
C TYR A 157 -12.37 -22.78 -15.85
N ARG A 158 -11.53 -23.41 -15.02
CA ARG A 158 -10.93 -22.78 -13.83
C ARG A 158 -9.88 -21.79 -14.28
N ILE A 159 -9.94 -20.59 -13.73
CA ILE A 159 -8.96 -19.56 -14.00
C ILE A 159 -7.92 -19.56 -12.89
N ASP A 160 -6.64 -19.63 -13.26
CA ASP A 160 -5.53 -19.51 -12.31
C ASP A 160 -5.03 -18.06 -12.20
N TRP A 161 -4.21 -17.81 -11.19
CA TRP A 161 -3.61 -16.50 -10.97
C TRP A 161 -2.56 -16.09 -12.00
N ARG A 162 -2.05 -17.00 -12.82
CA ARG A 162 -1.17 -16.63 -13.92
C ARG A 162 -1.97 -15.85 -14.95
N LEU A 163 -3.16 -16.33 -15.31
CA LEU A 163 -4.02 -15.61 -16.25
C LEU A 163 -4.54 -14.30 -15.63
N ILE A 164 -5.08 -14.33 -14.41
CA ILE A 164 -5.59 -13.10 -13.76
C ILE A 164 -4.48 -12.07 -13.58
N GLY A 165 -3.33 -12.47 -13.04
CA GLY A 165 -2.21 -11.57 -12.83
C GLY A 165 -1.71 -10.96 -14.13
N THR A 166 -1.59 -11.74 -15.20
CA THR A 166 -1.18 -11.21 -16.51
C THR A 166 -2.20 -10.22 -17.05
N THR A 167 -3.49 -10.57 -17.01
CA THR A 167 -4.56 -9.68 -17.50
C THR A 167 -4.66 -8.40 -16.69
N VAL A 168 -4.62 -8.48 -15.35
CA VAL A 168 -4.64 -7.32 -14.46
C VAL A 168 -3.41 -6.45 -14.71
N GLY A 169 -2.22 -7.04 -14.76
CA GLY A 169 -0.98 -6.30 -15.02
C GLY A 169 -1.03 -5.58 -16.36
N PHE A 170 -1.54 -6.24 -17.41
CA PHE A 170 -1.74 -5.61 -18.72
C PHE A 170 -2.75 -4.47 -18.66
N VAL A 171 -3.92 -4.68 -18.06
CA VAL A 171 -4.98 -3.66 -17.95
C VAL A 171 -4.51 -2.45 -17.15
N VAL A 172 -3.82 -2.67 -16.02
CA VAL A 172 -3.29 -1.58 -15.20
C VAL A 172 -2.20 -0.83 -15.95
N CYS A 173 -1.24 -1.53 -16.55
CA CYS A 173 -0.17 -0.90 -17.32
C CYS A 173 -0.71 -0.08 -18.49
N CYS A 174 -1.48 -0.69 -19.39
CA CYS A 174 -2.02 -0.03 -20.56
C CYS A 174 -3.06 1.03 -20.20
N GLY A 175 -3.91 0.77 -19.21
CA GLY A 175 -4.91 1.72 -18.74
C GLY A 175 -4.28 2.99 -18.18
N THR A 176 -3.26 2.87 -17.33
CA THR A 176 -2.53 4.02 -16.77
C THR A 176 -1.74 4.80 -17.83
N ILE A 177 -1.18 4.12 -18.82
CA ILE A 177 -0.52 4.81 -19.95
C ILE A 177 -1.56 5.54 -20.80
N ALA A 178 -2.71 4.91 -21.07
CA ALA A 178 -3.78 5.50 -21.86
C ALA A 178 -4.34 6.79 -21.24
N THR A 179 -4.36 6.92 -19.91
CA THR A 179 -4.83 8.16 -19.27
C THR A 179 -3.93 9.37 -19.53
N GLY A 180 -2.67 9.17 -19.94
CA GLY A 180 -1.73 10.27 -20.22
C GLY A 180 -1.39 10.44 -21.70
N VAL A 181 -1.95 9.62 -22.59
CA VAL A 181 -1.49 9.53 -23.99
C VAL A 181 -1.61 10.86 -24.74
N GLU A 182 -2.66 11.64 -24.48
CA GLU A 182 -2.90 12.93 -25.11
C GLU A 182 -1.92 14.02 -24.64
N ALA A 183 -1.31 13.85 -23.47
CA ALA A 183 -0.37 14.80 -22.87
C ALA A 183 1.10 14.41 -23.11
N PHE A 184 1.38 13.29 -23.76
CA PHE A 184 2.73 12.89 -24.09
C PHE A 184 3.34 13.80 -25.15
N ASN A 185 4.65 14.04 -25.02
CA ASN A 185 5.44 14.76 -26.00
C ASN A 185 6.81 14.08 -26.18
N VAL A 186 7.51 14.42 -27.27
CA VAL A 186 8.77 13.77 -27.65
C VAL A 186 9.84 13.93 -26.58
N ALA A 187 9.96 15.12 -25.98
CA ALA A 187 10.96 15.39 -24.95
C ALA A 187 10.71 14.56 -23.68
N GLY A 188 9.45 14.49 -23.21
CA GLY A 188 9.07 13.74 -22.02
C GLY A 188 9.21 12.23 -22.22
N LEU A 189 8.82 11.72 -23.40
CA LEU A 189 9.05 10.31 -23.74
C LEU A 189 10.54 9.97 -23.83
N SER A 190 11.36 10.87 -24.38
CA SER A 190 12.81 10.70 -24.39
C SER A 190 13.40 10.70 -22.98
N GLU A 191 12.94 11.61 -22.10
CA GLU A 191 13.34 11.64 -20.70
C GLU A 191 12.94 10.33 -20.00
N ALA A 192 11.71 9.86 -20.18
CA ALA A 192 11.25 8.60 -19.61
C ALA A 192 12.15 7.43 -20.06
N LEU A 193 12.49 7.33 -21.34
CA LEU A 193 13.36 6.25 -21.82
C LEU A 193 14.79 6.34 -21.26
N ILE A 194 15.38 7.55 -21.21
CA ILE A 194 16.73 7.77 -20.67
C ILE A 194 16.79 7.42 -19.18
N TRP A 195 15.76 7.80 -18.42
CA TRP A 195 15.70 7.63 -16.98
C TRP A 195 14.99 6.34 -16.53
N LEU A 196 14.69 5.43 -17.47
CA LEU A 196 14.08 4.12 -17.19
C LEU A 196 14.73 3.38 -16.01
N PRO A 197 16.07 3.26 -15.91
CA PRO A 197 16.69 2.58 -14.76
C PRO A 197 16.39 3.25 -13.42
N VAL A 198 16.30 4.57 -13.39
CA VAL A 198 16.13 5.36 -12.16
C VAL A 198 14.70 5.26 -11.64
N TYR A 199 13.69 5.45 -12.49
CA TYR A 199 12.32 5.28 -12.01
C TYR A 199 11.96 3.80 -11.83
N THR A 200 12.65 2.86 -12.49
CA THR A 200 12.53 1.43 -12.17
C THR A 200 12.98 1.15 -10.73
N ALA A 201 14.11 1.71 -10.31
CA ALA A 201 14.55 1.61 -8.91
C ALA A 201 13.54 2.25 -7.95
N ALA A 202 12.97 3.41 -8.33
CA ALA A 202 11.91 4.04 -7.55
C ALA A 202 10.67 3.15 -7.41
N ALA A 203 10.23 2.49 -8.49
CA ALA A 203 9.07 1.59 -8.50
C ALA A 203 9.32 0.34 -7.64
N VAL A 204 10.52 -0.22 -7.67
CA VAL A 204 10.91 -1.32 -6.78
C VAL A 204 10.79 -0.89 -5.32
N VAL A 205 11.40 0.24 -4.95
CA VAL A 205 11.37 0.73 -3.56
C VAL A 205 9.94 1.06 -3.13
N ASN A 206 9.17 1.70 -4.01
CA ASN A 206 7.79 2.08 -3.73
C ASN A 206 6.91 0.85 -3.48
N ALA A 207 6.82 -0.05 -4.46
CA ALA A 207 6.02 -1.27 -4.34
C ALA A 207 6.44 -2.10 -3.11
N THR A 208 7.73 -2.19 -2.81
CA THR A 208 8.20 -2.87 -1.58
C THR A 208 7.74 -2.15 -0.32
N ALA A 209 7.91 -0.83 -0.24
CA ALA A 209 7.52 -0.05 0.93
C ALA A 209 6.01 -0.10 1.16
N GLU A 210 5.21 0.14 0.14
CA GLU A 210 3.76 0.21 0.24
C GLU A 210 3.13 -1.17 0.49
N GLU A 211 3.56 -2.22 -0.20
CA GLU A 211 3.07 -3.58 0.09
C GLU A 211 3.44 -4.00 1.51
N PHE A 212 4.63 -3.61 2.00
CA PHE A 212 5.01 -3.90 3.37
C PHE A 212 4.13 -3.15 4.38
N LEU A 213 3.99 -1.83 4.22
CA LEU A 213 3.29 -0.96 5.17
C LEU A 213 1.77 -1.22 5.20
N PHE A 214 1.14 -1.34 4.03
CA PHE A 214 -0.32 -1.40 3.92
C PHE A 214 -0.87 -2.83 3.93
N ARG A 215 -0.02 -3.85 3.70
CA ARG A 215 -0.44 -5.25 3.70
C ARG A 215 0.38 -6.14 4.60
N HIS A 216 1.65 -6.38 4.32
CA HIS A 216 2.37 -7.46 5.01
C HIS A 216 2.48 -7.21 6.51
N ALA A 217 2.76 -5.96 6.92
CA ALA A 217 2.77 -5.56 8.31
C ALA A 217 1.38 -5.64 8.95
N ILE A 218 0.34 -5.16 8.25
CA ILE A 218 -1.04 -5.18 8.74
C ILE A 218 -1.58 -6.60 8.86
N ASN A 219 -1.36 -7.48 7.88
CA ASN A 219 -1.73 -8.89 7.92
C ASN A 219 -1.12 -9.59 9.14
N ALA A 220 0.13 -9.27 9.46
CA ALA A 220 0.84 -9.88 10.57
C ALA A 220 0.22 -9.56 11.94
N VAL A 221 -0.33 -8.35 12.11
CA VAL A 221 -0.82 -7.86 13.41
C VAL A 221 -2.34 -7.78 13.52
N ALA A 222 -3.04 -7.58 12.40
CA ALA A 222 -4.50 -7.53 12.32
C ALA A 222 -5.12 -8.87 11.92
N GLY A 223 -4.39 -9.72 11.18
CA GLY A 223 -4.88 -11.03 10.76
C GLY A 223 -5.31 -11.96 11.90
N PRO A 224 -4.61 -12.00 13.05
CA PRO A 224 -5.07 -12.74 14.22
C PRO A 224 -6.33 -12.17 14.89
N LEU A 225 -6.72 -10.93 14.57
CA LEU A 225 -7.81 -10.19 15.22
C LEU A 225 -9.14 -10.27 14.45
N MET A 226 -9.11 -10.70 13.19
CA MET A 226 -10.29 -10.73 12.32
C MET A 226 -10.21 -11.82 11.25
N GLY A 227 -11.38 -12.18 10.70
CA GLY A 227 -11.45 -13.16 9.62
C GLY A 227 -10.89 -12.64 8.29
N ARG A 228 -10.63 -13.59 7.38
CA ARG A 228 -10.11 -13.36 6.02
C ARG A 228 -10.76 -12.18 5.30
N THR A 229 -12.09 -12.20 5.17
CA THR A 229 -12.85 -11.19 4.42
C THR A 229 -12.68 -9.79 5.02
N ALA A 230 -12.70 -9.68 6.35
CA ALA A 230 -12.51 -8.41 7.03
C ALA A 230 -11.07 -7.89 6.84
N LEU A 231 -10.06 -8.76 6.85
CA LEU A 231 -8.67 -8.36 6.61
C LEU A 231 -8.44 -7.87 5.17
N ILE A 232 -9.02 -8.55 4.17
CA ILE A 232 -8.98 -8.13 2.77
C ILE A 232 -9.64 -6.76 2.63
N ALA A 233 -10.83 -6.57 3.18
CA ALA A 233 -11.53 -5.30 3.14
C ALA A 233 -10.75 -4.18 3.86
N LEU A 234 -10.17 -4.47 5.02
CA LEU A 234 -9.40 -3.50 5.82
C LEU A 234 -8.16 -3.01 5.06
N THR A 235 -7.32 -3.93 4.57
CA THR A 235 -6.08 -3.57 3.86
C THR A 235 -6.38 -2.86 2.53
N SER A 236 -7.44 -3.26 1.82
CA SER A 236 -7.87 -2.61 0.58
C SER A 236 -8.43 -1.21 0.82
N ALA A 237 -9.26 -1.03 1.85
CA ALA A 237 -9.76 0.28 2.24
C ALA A 237 -8.63 1.19 2.77
N TYR A 238 -7.66 0.63 3.49
CA TYR A 238 -6.52 1.38 4.00
C TYR A 238 -5.66 1.90 2.85
N PHE A 239 -5.34 1.03 1.89
CA PHE A 239 -4.63 1.39 0.68
C PHE A 239 -5.43 2.41 -0.16
N GLY A 240 -6.74 2.22 -0.35
CA GLY A 240 -7.55 3.21 -1.06
C GLY A 240 -7.59 4.58 -0.39
N THR A 241 -7.87 4.65 0.91
CA THR A 241 -8.02 5.91 1.64
C THR A 241 -6.74 6.72 1.75
N THR A 242 -5.58 6.06 1.83
CA THR A 242 -4.26 6.73 1.79
C THR A 242 -3.97 7.40 0.45
N HIS A 243 -4.65 6.98 -0.62
CA HIS A 243 -4.52 7.55 -1.97
C HIS A 243 -5.55 8.66 -2.27
N ILE A 244 -6.18 9.26 -1.25
CA ILE A 244 -7.05 10.43 -1.44
C ILE A 244 -6.33 11.60 -2.12
N ASN A 245 -5.03 11.76 -1.89
CA ASN A 245 -4.20 12.77 -2.57
C ASN A 245 -3.32 12.14 -3.67
N GLY A 246 -3.65 10.94 -4.13
CA GLY A 246 -2.92 10.22 -5.18
C GLY A 246 -3.22 10.74 -6.58
N THR A 247 -2.81 9.98 -7.60
CA THR A 247 -3.10 10.27 -9.01
C THR A 247 -3.87 9.10 -9.62
N PRO A 248 -5.19 9.25 -9.92
CA PRO A 248 -6.04 10.43 -9.71
C PRO A 248 -6.31 10.72 -8.21
N SER A 249 -6.67 11.96 -7.89
CA SER A 249 -6.97 12.38 -6.51
C SER A 249 -8.46 12.25 -6.17
N GLY A 250 -8.80 12.50 -4.91
CA GLY A 250 -10.16 12.48 -4.38
C GLY A 250 -10.78 11.08 -4.37
N LEU A 251 -12.11 11.05 -4.51
CA LEU A 251 -12.88 9.81 -4.46
C LEU A 251 -12.48 8.82 -5.58
N ALA A 252 -12.13 9.32 -6.77
CA ALA A 252 -11.67 8.48 -7.87
C ALA A 252 -10.38 7.73 -7.50
N GLY A 253 -9.41 8.43 -6.88
CA GLY A 253 -8.18 7.83 -6.36
C GLY A 253 -8.45 6.75 -5.32
N ILE A 254 -9.36 7.02 -4.38
CA ILE A 254 -9.76 6.06 -3.34
C ILE A 254 -10.37 4.80 -3.95
N LEU A 255 -11.31 4.96 -4.89
CA LEU A 255 -12.01 3.83 -5.49
C LEU A 255 -11.10 3.00 -6.39
N LEU A 256 -10.27 3.64 -7.21
CA LEU A 256 -9.34 2.96 -8.11
C LEU A 256 -8.27 2.19 -7.30
N SER A 257 -7.59 2.89 -6.39
CA SER A 257 -6.53 2.30 -5.56
C SER A 257 -7.11 1.25 -4.62
N GLY A 258 -8.29 1.49 -4.04
CA GLY A 258 -8.98 0.50 -3.19
C GLY A 258 -9.41 -0.76 -3.95
N SER A 259 -9.88 -0.62 -5.19
CA SER A 259 -10.27 -1.77 -6.04
C SER A 259 -9.05 -2.58 -6.48
N PHE A 260 -7.98 -1.92 -6.91
CA PHE A 260 -6.68 -2.56 -7.11
C PHE A 260 -6.17 -3.19 -5.80
N GLY A 261 -6.46 -2.50 -4.69
CA GLY A 261 -6.30 -2.92 -3.31
C GLY A 261 -6.81 -4.35 -3.05
N VAL A 262 -8.04 -4.60 -3.49
CA VAL A 262 -8.72 -5.89 -3.37
C VAL A 262 -8.01 -6.96 -4.20
N VAL A 263 -7.63 -6.65 -5.45
CA VAL A 263 -6.95 -7.60 -6.33
C VAL A 263 -5.63 -8.07 -5.73
N LEU A 264 -4.82 -7.14 -5.24
CA LEU A 264 -3.54 -7.44 -4.63
C LEU A 264 -3.69 -8.21 -3.31
N ALA A 265 -4.69 -7.89 -2.49
CA ALA A 265 -5.00 -8.65 -1.26
C ALA A 265 -5.45 -10.09 -1.56
N LEU A 266 -6.28 -10.28 -2.60
CA LEU A 266 -6.68 -11.61 -3.09
C LEU A 266 -5.49 -12.38 -3.67
N ALA A 267 -4.56 -11.70 -4.35
CA ALA A 267 -3.35 -12.32 -4.87
C ALA A 267 -2.51 -12.91 -3.74
N ILE A 268 -2.32 -12.19 -2.63
CA ILE A 268 -1.64 -12.72 -1.44
C ILE A 268 -2.40 -13.90 -0.87
N ASP A 269 -3.72 -13.77 -0.68
CA ASP A 269 -4.49 -14.79 0.01
C ASP A 269 -4.52 -16.11 -0.77
N HIS A 270 -4.77 -16.06 -2.08
CA HIS A 270 -4.87 -17.25 -2.93
C HIS A 270 -3.50 -17.84 -3.28
N THR A 271 -2.50 -17.01 -3.62
CA THR A 271 -1.15 -17.51 -3.95
C THR A 271 -0.29 -17.79 -2.73
N ARG A 272 -0.75 -17.34 -1.55
CA ARG A 272 -0.07 -17.53 -0.27
C ARG A 272 1.32 -16.88 -0.20
N GLY A 273 1.65 -15.89 -1.01
CA GLY A 273 2.96 -15.22 -0.97
C GLY A 273 2.94 -13.83 -1.58
N PHE A 274 4.07 -13.12 -1.50
CA PHE A 274 4.16 -11.70 -1.87
C PHE A 274 4.45 -11.47 -3.35
N CYS A 275 4.87 -12.49 -4.10
CA CYS A 275 5.45 -12.28 -5.43
C CYS A 275 4.44 -11.64 -6.39
N LEU A 276 3.19 -12.12 -6.40
CA LEU A 276 2.22 -11.68 -7.40
C LEU A 276 1.65 -10.29 -7.09
N ASN A 277 1.30 -10.00 -5.85
CA ASN A 277 0.87 -8.64 -5.47
C ASN A 277 2.01 -7.63 -5.66
N TRP A 278 3.24 -7.97 -5.27
CA TRP A 278 4.38 -7.07 -5.47
C TRP A 278 4.64 -6.82 -6.95
N THR A 279 4.59 -7.86 -7.79
CA THR A 279 4.81 -7.71 -9.24
C THR A 279 3.73 -6.83 -9.88
N LEU A 280 2.47 -7.03 -9.50
CA LEU A 280 1.36 -6.23 -9.99
C LEU A 280 1.50 -4.76 -9.57
N HIS A 281 1.84 -4.49 -8.30
CA HIS A 281 2.08 -3.14 -7.83
C HIS A 281 3.27 -2.50 -8.55
N PHE A 282 4.40 -3.21 -8.64
CA PHE A 282 5.57 -2.74 -9.39
C PHE A 282 5.24 -2.37 -10.84
N ILE A 283 4.43 -3.17 -11.54
CA ILE A 283 3.96 -2.86 -12.90
C ILE A 283 3.11 -1.58 -12.92
N ALA A 284 2.23 -1.41 -11.92
CA ALA A 284 1.43 -0.19 -11.78
C ALA A 284 2.33 1.04 -11.59
N ASP A 285 3.30 0.97 -10.68
CA ASP A 285 4.25 2.07 -10.42
C ASP A 285 5.09 2.40 -11.65
N MET A 286 5.55 1.38 -12.37
CA MET A 286 6.27 1.57 -13.63
C MET A 286 5.44 2.34 -14.65
N ALA A 287 4.15 2.01 -14.79
CA ALA A 287 3.25 2.72 -15.69
C ALA A 287 2.96 4.14 -15.22
N ILE A 288 2.73 4.34 -13.92
CA ILE A 288 2.48 5.67 -13.33
C ILE A 288 3.71 6.57 -13.53
N PHE A 289 4.90 6.10 -13.21
CA PHE A 289 6.13 6.91 -13.31
C PHE A 289 6.50 7.19 -14.76
N PHE A 290 6.34 6.20 -15.65
CA PHE A 290 6.51 6.43 -17.09
C PHE A 290 5.54 7.51 -17.59
N THR A 291 4.25 7.42 -17.24
CA THR A 291 3.24 8.41 -17.64
C THR A 291 3.58 9.79 -17.09
N LEU A 292 3.95 9.89 -15.81
CA LEU A 292 4.29 11.16 -15.16
C LEU A 292 5.49 11.86 -15.83
N ILE A 293 6.56 11.12 -16.14
CA ILE A 293 7.75 11.67 -16.80
C ILE A 293 7.44 11.98 -18.27
N GLY A 294 6.70 11.10 -18.94
CA GLY A 294 6.29 11.25 -20.33
C GLY A 294 5.46 12.51 -20.61
N THR A 295 4.69 12.98 -19.62
CA THR A 295 3.89 14.21 -19.71
C THR A 295 4.61 15.45 -19.16
N ALA A 296 5.65 15.30 -18.33
CA ALA A 296 6.28 16.41 -17.60
C ALA A 296 6.92 17.49 -18.50
N ALA A 297 7.40 17.13 -19.69
CA ALA A 297 8.07 18.08 -20.60
C ALA A 297 7.11 18.91 -21.48
N SER A 298 5.81 18.90 -21.19
CA SER A 298 4.81 19.68 -21.95
C SER A 298 4.80 21.19 -21.61
N GLY A 299 5.75 21.65 -20.80
CA GLY A 299 5.80 23.01 -20.23
C GLY A 299 7.03 23.85 -20.59
N THR A 300 7.61 23.69 -21.78
CA THR A 300 8.57 24.67 -22.35
C THR A 300 8.12 25.15 -23.70
#